data_AF-A0A669QI15-F1
#
_entry.id   AF-A0A669QI15-F1
#
_cell.length_a   1.000
_cell.length_b   1.000
_cell.length_c   1.000
_cell.angle_alpha   90.00
_cell.angle_beta   90.00
_cell.angle_gamma   90.00
#
_symmetry.space_group_name_H-M   'P 1'
#
loop_
_entity.id
_entity.type
_entity.pdbx_description
1 polymer ?
#
loop_
_entity_poly.entity_id
_entity_poly.type
_entity_poly.pdbx_seq_one_letter_code
_entity_poly.pdbx_strand_id
1 'polypeptide(L)'
;MELLVEKAISSATGPQSPGDALRRVFECISSGIILKGGPGILDPCEKDPFDTLAVMTDQQREDITSSAQFALRLLAFRQIHKVLGMDPLPQMNQRFNIHNNRKRRRDSDGVDGFEAE
;
A
#
# COMPACT_ATOMS: atom_id res chain seq x y z
N MET A 1 12.74 -14.15 -2.12
CA MET A 1 11.59 -13.43 -1.52
C MET A 1 11.96 -12.73 -0.22
N GLU A 2 12.66 -13.39 0.70
CA GLU A 2 13.04 -12.84 2.01
C GLU A 2 13.77 -11.49 1.92
N LEU A 3 14.82 -11.42 1.09
CA LEU A 3 15.63 -10.21 0.91
C LEU A 3 14.84 -9.00 0.39
N LEU A 4 13.87 -9.25 -0.50
CA LEU A 4 12.98 -8.21 -1.01
C LEU A 4 12.07 -7.68 0.12
N VAL A 5 11.52 -8.58 0.94
CA VAL A 5 10.65 -8.22 2.06
C VAL A 5 11.43 -7.41 3.10
N GLU A 6 12.64 -7.85 3.43
CA GLU A 6 13.54 -7.13 4.34
C GLU A 6 13.82 -5.72 3.82
N LYS A 7 14.32 -5.55 2.59
CA LYS A 7 14.61 -4.23 2.02
C LYS A 7 13.37 -3.33 1.93
N ALA A 8 12.22 -3.90 1.56
CA ALA A 8 10.97 -3.15 1.46
C ALA A 8 10.56 -2.59 2.83
N ILE A 9 10.59 -3.41 3.88
CA ILE A 9 10.18 -3.00 5.23
C ILE A 9 11.24 -2.09 5.87
N SER A 10 12.52 -2.43 5.78
CA SER A 10 13.64 -1.67 6.35
C SER A 10 13.79 -0.27 5.73
N SER A 11 13.28 -0.05 4.53
CA SER A 11 13.26 1.29 3.90
C SER A 11 12.17 2.23 4.44
N ALA A 12 11.27 1.75 5.32
CA ALA A 12 10.25 2.60 5.96
C ALA A 12 10.86 3.48 7.07
N THR A 13 10.27 4.64 7.31
CA THR A 13 10.74 5.60 8.32
C THR A 13 10.44 5.19 9.77
N GLY A 14 9.77 4.06 9.98
CA GLY A 14 9.42 3.55 11.31
C GLY A 14 8.74 2.18 11.26
N PRO A 15 8.44 1.60 12.44
CA PRO A 15 7.79 0.30 12.54
C PRO A 15 6.43 0.28 11.84
N GLN A 16 6.12 -0.81 11.15
CA GLN A 16 4.86 -0.99 10.44
C GLN A 16 4.02 -2.10 11.06
N SER A 17 2.70 -1.95 10.99
CA SER A 17 1.78 -3.06 11.25
C SER A 17 2.00 -4.17 10.20
N PRO A 18 1.69 -5.44 10.48
CA PRO A 18 1.83 -6.50 9.47
C PRO A 18 1.04 -6.22 8.18
N GLY A 19 -0.13 -5.58 8.29
CA GLY A 19 -0.94 -5.21 7.13
C GLY A 19 -0.31 -4.11 6.29
N ASP A 20 0.29 -3.10 6.92
CA ASP A 20 0.98 -2.02 6.20
C ASP A 20 2.31 -2.50 5.62
N ALA A 21 3.05 -3.34 6.35
CA ALA A 21 4.26 -3.99 5.84
C ALA A 21 3.97 -4.84 4.60
N LEU A 22 2.89 -5.63 4.62
CA LEU A 22 2.45 -6.40 3.45
C LEU A 22 2.11 -5.48 2.27
N ARG A 23 1.35 -4.40 2.52
CA ARG A 23 1.03 -3.41 1.48
C ARG A 23 2.30 -2.82 0.87
N ARG A 24 3.27 -2.45 1.70
CA ARG A 24 4.54 -1.87 1.26
C ARG A 24 5.36 -2.84 0.39
N VAL A 25 5.41 -4.12 0.73
CA VAL A 25 6.06 -5.13 -0.13
C VAL A 25 5.41 -5.15 -1.51
N PHE A 26 4.08 -5.16 -1.59
CA PHE A 26 3.38 -5.11 -2.88
C PHE A 26 3.60 -3.80 -3.63
N GLU A 27 3.69 -2.65 -2.95
CA GLU A 27 4.06 -1.37 -3.56
C GLU A 27 5.45 -1.42 -4.19
N CYS A 28 6.44 -1.97 -3.48
CA CYS A 28 7.80 -2.12 -3.98
C CYS A 28 7.88 -3.04 -5.21
N ILE A 29 7.13 -4.15 -5.24
CA ILE A 29 7.11 -5.02 -6.43
C ILE A 29 6.37 -4.33 -7.60
N SER A 30 5.26 -3.68 -7.29
CA SER A 30 4.40 -3.01 -8.27
C SER A 30 5.09 -1.85 -8.98
N SER A 31 6.06 -1.20 -8.33
CA SER A 31 6.89 -0.15 -8.92
C SER A 31 7.88 -0.66 -9.97
N GLY A 32 7.99 -1.98 -10.14
CA GLY A 32 8.85 -2.60 -11.14
C GLY A 32 10.29 -2.82 -10.67
N ILE A 33 10.56 -2.87 -9.36
CA ILE A 33 11.92 -3.10 -8.82
C ILE A 33 12.58 -4.37 -9.37
N ILE A 34 11.79 -5.37 -9.75
CA ILE A 34 12.26 -6.65 -10.30
C ILE A 34 12.31 -6.70 -11.83
N LEU A 35 11.90 -5.65 -12.54
CA LEU A 35 11.96 -5.62 -14.00
C LEU A 35 13.41 -5.45 -14.48
N LYS A 36 13.69 -5.91 -15.70
CA LYS A 36 14.98 -5.66 -16.34
C LYS A 36 15.25 -4.16 -16.46
N GLY A 37 16.50 -3.76 -16.24
CA GLY A 37 16.92 -2.35 -16.23
C GLY A 37 16.60 -1.61 -14.93
N GLY A 38 15.92 -2.26 -13.97
CA GLY A 38 15.79 -1.77 -12.60
C GLY A 38 17.09 -1.92 -11.80
N PRO A 39 17.15 -1.38 -10.57
CA PRO A 39 18.34 -1.42 -9.72
C PRO A 39 18.74 -2.84 -9.27
N GLY A 40 17.86 -3.84 -9.42
CA GLY A 40 18.11 -5.21 -9.00
C GLY A 40 18.11 -5.39 -7.48
N ILE A 41 18.43 -6.60 -7.02
CA ILE A 41 18.54 -6.92 -5.60
C ILE A 41 19.83 -7.70 -5.36
N LEU A 42 20.85 -6.99 -4.88
CA LEU A 42 22.15 -7.57 -4.55
C LEU A 42 22.06 -8.50 -3.34
N ASP A 43 22.65 -9.68 -3.48
CA ASP A 43 22.77 -10.68 -2.41
C ASP A 43 23.79 -10.23 -1.34
N PRO A 44 23.37 -10.03 -0.08
CA PRO A 44 24.30 -9.69 1.00
C PRO A 44 25.17 -10.86 1.49
N CYS A 45 24.85 -12.10 1.07
CA CYS A 45 25.58 -13.31 1.46
C CYS A 45 26.69 -13.67 0.46
N GLU A 46 26.73 -13.03 -0.70
CA GLU A 46 27.77 -13.22 -1.70
C GLU A 46 28.91 -12.22 -1.52
N LYS A 47 30.15 -12.66 -1.79
CA LYS A 47 31.33 -11.80 -1.67
C LYS A 47 31.40 -10.77 -2.80
N ASP A 48 31.08 -11.21 -4.02
CA ASP A 48 31.07 -10.36 -5.21
C ASP A 48 29.64 -9.85 -5.49
N PRO A 49 29.47 -8.68 -6.13
CA PRO A 49 28.15 -8.14 -6.42
C PRO A 49 27.32 -9.08 -7.30
N PHE A 50 26.36 -9.76 -6.69
CA PHE A 50 25.48 -10.71 -7.37
C PHE A 50 24.02 -10.26 -7.29
N ASP A 51 23.38 -10.03 -8.44
CA ASP A 51 21.95 -9.76 -8.49
C ASP A 51 21.15 -11.06 -8.32
N THR A 52 20.46 -11.20 -7.19
CA THR A 52 19.61 -12.36 -6.88
C THR A 52 18.51 -12.60 -7.92
N LEU A 53 18.12 -11.56 -8.66
CA LEU A 53 17.10 -11.69 -9.68
C LEU A 53 17.64 -12.26 -10.99
N ALA A 54 18.97 -12.34 -11.19
CA ALA A 54 19.58 -12.73 -12.47
C ALA A 54 19.09 -14.08 -13.02
N VAL A 55 18.64 -14.98 -12.14
CA VAL A 55 18.08 -16.30 -12.49
C VAL A 55 16.65 -16.24 -13.05
N MET A 56 15.95 -15.11 -12.90
CA MET A 56 14.57 -14.93 -13.36
C MET A 56 14.53 -14.49 -14.82
N THR A 57 13.68 -15.18 -15.59
CA THR A 57 13.32 -14.80 -16.96
C THR A 57 12.49 -13.51 -16.99
N ASP A 58 12.44 -12.87 -18.15
CA ASP A 58 11.70 -11.61 -18.35
C ASP A 58 10.21 -11.81 -18.11
N GLN A 59 9.65 -12.90 -18.64
CA GLN A 59 8.25 -13.24 -18.45
C GLN A 59 7.92 -13.43 -16.96
N GLN A 60 8.76 -14.13 -16.19
CA GLN A 60 8.53 -14.30 -14.76
C GLN A 60 8.53 -12.97 -14.01
N ARG A 61 9.42 -12.04 -14.39
CA ARG A 61 9.49 -10.70 -13.79
C ARG A 61 8.21 -9.92 -14.09
N GLU A 62 7.76 -9.92 -15.34
CA GLU A 62 6.53 -9.25 -15.77
C GLU A 62 5.28 -9.84 -15.08
N ASP A 63 5.17 -11.17 -15.02
CA ASP A 63 4.05 -11.86 -14.39
C ASP A 63 3.96 -11.53 -12.89
N ILE A 64 5.10 -11.53 -12.19
CA ILE A 64 5.16 -11.20 -10.76
C ILE A 64 4.82 -9.71 -10.54
N THR A 65 5.35 -8.79 -11.35
CA THR A 65 5.01 -7.37 -11.27
C THR A 65 3.52 -7.13 -11.55
N SER A 66 2.96 -7.75 -12.58
CA SER A 66 1.53 -7.67 -12.93
C SER A 66 0.64 -8.21 -11.80
N SER A 67 0.99 -9.38 -11.26
CA SER A 67 0.27 -9.99 -10.12
C SER A 67 0.34 -9.10 -8.87
N ALA A 68 1.50 -8.51 -8.56
CA ALA A 68 1.65 -7.59 -7.45
C ALA A 68 0.80 -6.33 -7.61
N GLN A 69 0.73 -5.76 -8.82
CA GLN A 69 -0.10 -4.59 -9.11
C GLN A 69 -1.59 -4.90 -8.92
N PHE A 70 -2.02 -6.11 -9.28
CA PHE A 70 -3.39 -6.58 -9.03
C PHE A 70 -3.66 -6.75 -7.53
N ALA A 71 -2.76 -7.42 -6.81
CA ALA A 71 -2.87 -7.60 -5.37
C ALA A 71 -2.90 -6.26 -4.60
N LEU A 72 -2.06 -5.29 -5.00
CA LEU A 72 -2.05 -3.95 -4.40
C LEU A 72 -3.39 -3.24 -4.55
N ARG A 73 -4.04 -3.36 -5.72
CA ARG A 73 -5.39 -2.83 -5.93
C ARG A 73 -6.41 -3.54 -5.02
N LEU A 74 -6.34 -4.87 -4.88
CA LEU A 74 -7.19 -5.59 -3.93
C LEU A 74 -7.00 -5.09 -2.49
N LEU A 75 -5.77 -4.83 -2.06
CA LEU A 75 -5.47 -4.26 -0.74
C LEU A 75 -6.10 -2.88 -0.55
N ALA A 76 -6.01 -2.00 -1.56
CA ALA A 76 -6.62 -0.66 -1.53
C ALA A 76 -8.15 -0.73 -1.39
N PHE A 77 -8.79 -1.70 -2.04
CA PHE A 77 -10.23 -1.93 -1.97
C PHE A 77 -10.66 -2.87 -0.82
N ARG A 78 -9.81 -3.06 0.20
CA ARG A 78 -10.09 -3.89 1.39
C ARG A 78 -10.41 -5.36 1.07
N GLN A 79 -9.90 -5.87 -0.04
CA GLN A 79 -10.04 -7.27 -0.49
C GLN A 79 -8.81 -8.12 -0.19
N ILE A 80 -8.11 -7.85 0.93
CA ILE A 80 -6.90 -8.59 1.35
C ILE A 80 -7.14 -10.11 1.49
N HIS A 81 -8.35 -10.52 1.86
CA HIS A 81 -8.73 -11.93 1.97
C HIS A 81 -8.51 -12.70 0.66
N LYS A 82 -8.71 -12.06 -0.51
CA LYS A 82 -8.42 -12.67 -1.81
C LYS A 82 -6.93 -12.87 -2.05
N VAL A 83 -6.11 -11.92 -1.61
CA VAL A 83 -4.64 -12.01 -1.70
C VAL A 83 -4.11 -13.11 -0.78
N LEU A 84 -4.72 -13.27 0.39
CA LEU A 84 -4.37 -14.29 1.38
C LEU A 84 -4.98 -15.67 1.08
N GLY A 85 -5.82 -15.80 0.05
CA GLY A 85 -6.47 -17.07 -0.29
C GLY A 85 -7.43 -17.58 0.80
N MET A 86 -8.13 -16.67 1.48
CA MET A 86 -9.05 -16.99 2.57
C MET A 86 -10.42 -16.34 2.38
N ASP A 87 -11.41 -16.82 3.12
CA ASP A 87 -12.71 -16.17 3.22
C ASP A 87 -12.62 -14.81 3.92
N PRO A 88 -13.48 -13.85 3.57
CA PRO A 88 -13.54 -12.59 4.29
C PRO A 88 -13.92 -12.83 5.75
N LEU A 89 -13.13 -12.25 6.67
CA LEU A 89 -13.46 -12.28 8.08
C LEU A 89 -14.83 -11.61 8.32
N PRO A 90 -15.59 -12.05 9.34
CA PRO A 90 -16.87 -11.43 9.70
C PRO A 90 -16.68 -9.93 9.89
N GLN A 91 -17.50 -9.12 9.19
CA GLN A 91 -17.39 -7.67 9.34
C GLN A 91 -17.77 -7.27 10.76
N MET A 92 -16.82 -6.71 11.51
CA MET A 92 -17.15 -5.97 12.73
C MET A 92 -18.02 -4.78 12.33
N ASN A 93 -19.29 -4.81 12.74
CA ASN A 93 -20.30 -3.81 12.39
C ASN A 93 -19.75 -2.37 12.44
N GLN A 94 -19.65 -1.70 11.29
CA GLN A 94 -19.24 -0.29 11.16
C GLN A 94 -20.32 0.70 11.67
N ARG A 95 -21.06 0.39 12.73
CA ARG A 95 -22.10 1.29 13.26
C ARG A 95 -21.54 2.51 14.01
N PHE A 96 -20.23 2.64 14.16
CA PHE A 96 -19.62 3.72 14.94
C PHE A 96 -19.01 4.88 14.14
N ASN A 97 -19.08 4.90 12.79
CA ASN A 97 -18.44 5.95 11.99
C ASN A 97 -19.38 7.04 11.42
N ILE A 98 -20.59 7.20 11.96
CA ILE A 98 -21.56 8.25 11.54
C ILE A 98 -21.79 9.27 12.66
N HIS A 99 -20.75 9.97 13.13
CA HIS A 99 -20.93 11.17 13.96
C HIS A 99 -19.99 12.35 13.61
N ASN A 100 -19.39 12.37 12.42
CA ASN A 100 -18.71 13.58 11.92
C ASN A 100 -19.58 14.33 10.92
N ASN A 101 -20.82 14.64 11.32
CA ASN A 101 -21.60 15.69 10.68
C ASN A 101 -21.38 17.02 11.42
N ARG A 102 -20.12 17.45 11.54
CA ARG A 102 -19.82 18.85 11.93
C ARG A 102 -20.03 19.71 10.68
N LYS A 103 -21.30 20.08 10.47
CA LYS A 103 -21.75 21.17 9.60
C LYS A 103 -20.70 22.29 9.59
N ARG A 104 -20.06 22.54 8.44
CA ARG A 104 -19.45 23.86 8.19
C ARG A 104 -20.58 24.89 8.33
N ARG A 105 -20.47 25.80 9.28
CA ARG A 105 -21.34 26.99 9.33
C ARG A 105 -21.14 27.71 7.99
N ARG A 106 -22.20 27.78 7.19
CA ARG A 106 -22.33 28.80 6.14
C ARG A 106 -22.51 30.11 6.89
N ASP A 107 -21.51 30.98 6.85
CA ASP A 107 -21.74 32.39 7.10
C ASP A 107 -22.67 32.87 5.98
N SER A 108 -23.88 33.25 6.35
CA SER A 108 -24.84 33.89 5.45
C SER A 108 -24.96 35.32 5.93
N ASP A 109 -24.52 36.24 5.07
CA ASP A 109 -24.73 37.68 5.19
C ASP A 109 -26.22 37.99 5.44
N GLY A 110 -26.47 38.86 6.42
CA GLY A 110 -27.75 39.44 6.72
C GLY A 110 -27.57 40.93 6.98
N VAL A 111 -27.90 41.72 5.97
CA VAL A 111 -27.91 43.19 5.92
C VAL A 111 -29.06 43.80 6.75
N ASP A 112 -28.76 44.99 7.28
CA ASP A 112 -29.60 46.16 7.59
C ASP A 112 -30.84 46.07 8.51
N GLY A 113 -30.92 47.03 9.45
CA GLY A 113 -32.22 47.50 9.97
C GLY A 113 -32.26 48.11 11.38
N PHE A 114 -31.95 49.40 11.46
CA PHE A 114 -32.69 50.45 12.20
C PHE A 114 -32.66 50.59 13.74
N GLU A 115 -32.79 51.87 14.11
CA GLU A 115 -32.67 52.57 15.41
C GLU A 115 -33.61 52.10 16.53
N ALA A 116 -33.23 52.38 17.80
CA ALA A 116 -34.00 53.23 18.71
C ALA A 116 -33.29 53.43 20.07
N GLU A 117 -33.16 54.72 20.42
CA GLU A 117 -32.96 55.37 21.74
C GLU A 117 -31.60 55.28 22.46
#